data_AF-A0A9K3HH53-F1
#
_entry.id   AF-A0A9K3HH53-F1
#
_cell.length_a   1.000
_cell.length_b   1.000
_cell.length_c   1.000
_cell.angle_alpha   90.00
_cell.angle_beta   90.00
_cell.angle_gamma   90.00
#
_symmetry.space_group_name_H-M   'P 1'
#
loop_
_entity.id
_entity.type
_entity.pdbx_description
1 polymer ?
#
loop_
_entity_poly.entity_id
_entity_poly.type
_entity_poly.pdbx_seq_one_letter_code
_entity_poly.pdbx_strand_id
1 'polypeptide(L)'
;MNFAYIGQNFDAVIGDVSVVSSRYQYAEFTHPFTETGLMMVVPITSYHQQWLFVKPFTFGMWIITILFNIYNALVIYLIERKHSPELQGSVMNQTGILLSLAFTRTFSKNSDEVHSNLTRMTTVAWIFAAIIIGQCYTASLTSMLTIRRLTPQVTDYEALKNANAAVGYGKGSHVARYLEDVLGFKSENLRNFSSPEECAYALKNRTIAAVFLETPLTKLFLAKYCKSFTTAGTTFRDGGFAFVLPKGSPMVPDFTKALLNVSERGTLRDLEKRMLGSVECVDQDTIHDEYGSLGLSTFWSLFLLTGGTSTVALATYVIISLRKYYQREGVSPITIISDIRKYITYRRKRLSRKVSDLESPNTLEMT
;
A
#
# COMPACT_ATOMS: atom_id res chain seq x y z
N MET A 1 41.72 2.25 -2.67
CA MET A 1 42.86 3.01 -3.21
C MET A 1 43.72 3.49 -2.04
N ASN A 2 45.03 3.25 -2.08
CA ASN A 2 45.95 3.77 -1.07
C ASN A 2 46.30 5.23 -1.41
N PHE A 3 45.72 6.17 -0.66
CA PHE A 3 45.92 7.61 -0.86
C PHE A 3 47.37 8.06 -0.64
N ALA A 4 48.19 7.23 0.01
CA ALA A 4 49.62 7.48 0.22
C ALA A 4 50.46 7.58 -1.08
N TYR A 5 49.94 7.11 -2.23
CA TYR A 5 50.67 7.14 -3.51
C TYR A 5 50.23 8.28 -4.45
N ILE A 6 49.26 9.10 -4.05
CA ILE A 6 48.80 10.25 -4.84
C ILE A 6 49.86 11.35 -4.70
N GLY A 7 50.46 11.75 -5.82
CA GLY A 7 51.65 12.63 -5.87
C GLY A 7 52.97 11.92 -6.14
N GLN A 8 53.05 10.59 -6.06
CA GLN A 8 54.20 9.82 -6.54
C GLN A 8 54.01 9.32 -7.97
N ASN A 9 52.81 8.83 -8.30
CA ASN A 9 52.52 8.21 -9.60
C ASN A 9 51.37 8.86 -10.37
N PHE A 10 50.60 9.75 -9.73
CA PHE A 10 49.39 10.35 -10.29
C PHE A 10 49.24 11.80 -9.85
N ASP A 11 48.89 12.66 -10.81
CA ASP A 11 48.71 14.12 -10.61
C ASP A 11 47.30 14.50 -10.16
N ALA A 12 46.30 13.65 -10.43
CA ALA A 12 44.93 13.82 -9.98
C ALA A 12 44.19 12.48 -10.00
N VAL A 13 43.18 12.34 -9.15
CA VAL A 13 42.22 11.23 -9.16
C VAL A 13 40.81 11.79 -9.34
N ILE A 14 40.12 11.29 -10.36
CA ILE A 14 38.76 11.66 -10.73
C ILE A 14 37.89 10.41 -10.59
N GLY A 15 36.90 10.45 -9.71
CA GLY A 15 36.01 9.32 -9.45
C GLY A 15 35.05 9.58 -8.29
N ASP A 16 34.38 8.53 -7.85
CA ASP A 16 33.50 8.46 -6.68
C ASP A 16 34.31 8.46 -5.37
N VAL A 17 35.10 9.51 -5.16
CA VAL A 17 35.96 9.62 -3.98
C VAL A 17 35.31 10.49 -2.91
N SER A 18 34.79 9.85 -1.87
CA SER A 18 34.21 10.52 -0.70
C SER A 18 35.25 11.33 0.07
N VAL A 19 34.86 12.55 0.43
CA VAL A 19 35.66 13.48 1.22
C VAL A 19 35.59 13.08 2.70
N VAL A 20 36.68 12.56 3.25
CA VAL A 20 36.75 12.07 4.64
C VAL A 20 37.98 12.63 5.35
N SER A 21 37.85 13.01 6.62
CA SER A 21 38.92 13.58 7.45
C SER A 21 40.21 12.74 7.44
N SER A 22 40.08 11.41 7.53
CA SER A 22 41.24 10.49 7.49
C SER A 22 42.03 10.55 6.19
N ARG A 23 41.41 10.93 5.06
CA ARG A 23 42.07 11.03 3.75
C ARG A 23 42.76 12.37 3.53
N TYR A 24 42.31 13.44 4.19
CA TYR A 24 42.94 14.77 4.13
C TYR A 24 44.40 14.79 4.60
N GLN A 25 44.81 13.80 5.40
CA GLN A 25 46.20 13.70 5.81
C GLN A 25 47.13 13.40 4.64
N TYR A 26 46.64 12.77 3.58
CA TYR A 26 47.43 12.25 2.47
C TYR A 26 47.18 12.96 1.14
N ALA A 27 46.05 13.64 0.97
CA ALA A 27 45.69 14.29 -0.28
C ALA A 27 44.81 15.54 -0.04
N GLU A 28 44.73 16.40 -1.05
CA GLU A 28 43.83 17.55 -1.07
C GLU A 28 42.60 17.27 -1.92
N PHE A 29 41.46 17.81 -1.48
CA PHE A 29 40.18 17.62 -2.13
C PHE A 29 39.69 18.96 -2.67
N THR A 30 39.09 18.89 -3.85
CA THR A 30 38.30 20.00 -4.39
C THR A 30 36.97 20.14 -3.64
N HIS A 31 36.23 21.21 -3.93
CA HIS A 31 34.82 21.28 -3.52
C HIS A 31 34.06 20.04 -4.06
N PRO A 32 33.16 19.41 -3.28
CA PRO A 32 32.39 18.28 -3.79
C PRO A 32 31.58 18.64 -5.04
N PHE A 33 31.60 17.77 -6.05
CA PHE A 33 30.80 17.93 -7.28
C PHE A 33 29.46 17.20 -7.21
N THR A 34 29.20 16.44 -6.15
CA THR A 34 27.95 15.73 -5.92
C THR A 34 27.29 16.15 -4.61
N GLU A 35 26.00 15.85 -4.50
CA GLU A 35 25.27 15.94 -3.23
C GLU A 35 25.93 15.07 -2.16
N THR A 36 26.18 15.70 -1.01
CA THR A 36 26.72 15.07 0.19
C THR A 36 25.61 14.32 0.91
N GLY A 37 25.83 13.06 1.25
CA GLY A 37 24.94 12.37 2.19
C GLY A 37 24.88 10.87 2.01
N LEU A 38 24.55 10.18 3.09
CA LEU A 38 24.29 8.75 3.15
C LEU A 38 22.78 8.53 3.33
N MET A 39 22.19 7.75 2.44
CA MET A 39 20.77 7.43 2.41
C MET A 39 20.52 5.95 2.69
N MET A 40 19.42 5.67 3.38
CA MET A 40 18.96 4.31 3.62
C MET A 40 17.97 3.90 2.52
N VAL A 41 18.27 2.82 1.82
CA VAL A 41 17.41 2.20 0.81
C VAL A 41 16.80 0.93 1.37
N VAL A 42 15.49 0.79 1.21
CA VAL A 42 14.70 -0.32 1.73
C VAL A 42 13.81 -0.90 0.63
N PRO A 43 13.45 -2.19 0.72
CA PRO A 43 12.41 -2.75 -0.12
C PRO A 43 11.10 -2.02 0.08
N ILE A 44 10.37 -1.87 -1.02
CA ILE A 44 9.00 -1.39 -1.01
C ILE A 44 8.12 -2.51 -0.48
N THR A 45 7.25 -2.17 0.45
CA THR A 45 6.14 -3.05 0.81
C THR A 45 5.01 -2.87 -0.18
N SER A 46 4.50 -3.96 -0.74
CA SER A 46 3.23 -3.92 -1.45
C SER A 46 2.19 -3.39 -0.47
N TYR A 47 1.66 -2.20 -0.74
CA TYR A 47 0.57 -1.63 0.03
C TYR A 47 -0.56 -2.67 0.07
N HIS A 48 -0.86 -3.22 1.24
CA HIS A 48 -1.96 -4.16 1.39
C HIS A 48 -3.25 -3.45 0.98
N GLN A 49 -3.73 -3.72 -0.23
CA GLN A 49 -4.94 -3.14 -0.81
C GLN A 49 -6.22 -3.59 -0.06
N GLN A 50 -6.10 -4.55 0.86
CA GLN A 50 -7.18 -4.97 1.73
C GLN A 50 -7.67 -3.76 2.53
N TRP A 51 -8.96 -3.44 2.41
CA TRP A 51 -9.61 -2.28 3.06
C TRP A 51 -9.26 -0.91 2.48
N LEU A 52 -8.81 -0.84 1.22
CA LEU A 52 -8.57 0.43 0.52
C LEU A 52 -9.78 1.38 0.59
N PHE A 53 -11.03 0.87 0.60
CA PHE A 53 -12.24 1.69 0.70
C PHE A 53 -12.48 2.36 2.06
N VAL A 54 -11.84 1.92 3.16
CA VAL A 54 -11.99 2.59 4.47
C VAL A 54 -10.97 3.71 4.64
N LYS A 55 -9.82 3.61 3.98
CA LYS A 55 -8.65 4.49 4.11
C LYS A 55 -8.83 5.96 3.70
N PRO A 56 -9.74 6.35 2.77
CA PRO A 56 -9.92 7.75 2.41
C PRO A 56 -10.32 8.64 3.58
N PHE A 57 -11.00 8.06 4.58
CA PHE A 57 -11.39 8.75 5.80
C PHE A 57 -10.73 8.14 7.04
N THR A 58 -10.34 9.00 7.96
CA THR A 58 -9.87 8.57 9.27
C THR A 58 -11.01 7.94 10.07
N PHE A 59 -10.67 7.11 11.05
CA PHE A 59 -11.67 6.51 11.94
C PHE A 59 -12.57 7.57 12.62
N GLY A 60 -12.00 8.72 13.01
CA GLY A 60 -12.76 9.83 13.56
C GLY A 60 -13.78 10.43 12.58
N MET A 61 -13.41 10.56 11.30
CA MET A 61 -14.34 11.05 10.26
C MET A 61 -15.51 10.09 10.04
N TRP A 62 -15.28 8.77 10.08
CA TRP A 62 -16.35 7.78 10.02
C TRP A 62 -17.33 7.92 11.18
N ILE A 63 -16.82 8.07 12.41
CA ILE A 63 -17.67 8.25 13.61
C ILE A 63 -18.50 9.53 13.49
N ILE A 64 -17.87 10.67 13.16
CA ILE A 64 -18.57 11.95 13.04
C ILE A 64 -19.65 11.87 11.95
N THR A 65 -19.35 11.24 10.81
CA THR A 65 -20.32 11.06 9.72
C THR A 65 -21.52 10.23 10.18
N ILE A 66 -21.29 9.11 10.89
CA ILE A 66 -22.38 8.27 11.42
C ILE A 66 -23.21 9.06 12.44
N LEU A 67 -22.56 9.76 13.39
CA LEU A 67 -23.24 10.54 14.41
C LEU A 67 -24.07 11.68 13.81
N PHE A 68 -23.52 12.38 12.81
CA PHE A 68 -24.20 13.45 12.09
C PHE A 68 -25.42 12.91 11.32
N ASN A 69 -25.33 11.74 10.70
CA ASN A 69 -26.48 11.11 10.04
C ASN A 69 -27.57 10.69 11.05
N ILE A 70 -27.20 10.13 12.20
CA ILE A 70 -28.15 9.80 13.27
C ILE A 70 -28.84 11.06 13.80
N TYR A 71 -28.08 12.14 14.00
CA TYR A 71 -28.62 13.43 14.43
C TYR A 71 -29.64 13.97 13.42
N ASN A 72 -29.31 14.03 12.13
CA ASN A 72 -30.24 14.51 11.10
C ASN A 72 -31.51 13.63 11.00
N ALA A 73 -31.35 12.30 11.09
CA ALA A 73 -32.48 11.38 11.12
C ALA A 73 -33.39 11.62 12.33
N LEU A 74 -32.81 11.89 13.51
CA LEU A 74 -33.57 12.22 14.72
C LEU A 74 -34.28 13.57 14.59
N VAL A 75 -33.64 14.59 14.02
CA VAL A 75 -34.26 15.90 13.78
C VAL A 75 -35.47 15.77 12.86
N ILE A 76 -35.32 15.06 11.72
CA ILE A 76 -36.42 14.81 10.78
C ILE A 76 -37.55 14.04 11.49
N TYR A 77 -37.21 12.99 12.25
CA TYR A 77 -38.18 12.22 13.02
C TYR A 77 -38.95 13.08 14.02
N LEU A 78 -38.29 13.96 14.77
CA LEU A 78 -38.96 14.85 15.73
C LEU A 78 -39.92 15.83 15.04
N ILE A 79 -39.55 16.34 13.86
CA ILE A 79 -40.41 17.27 13.10
C ILE A 79 -41.61 16.54 12.49
N GLU A 80 -41.40 15.37 11.88
CA GLU A 80 -42.47 14.59 11.22
C GLU A 80 -43.39 13.87 12.22
N ARG A 81 -42.89 13.47 13.41
CA ARG A 81 -43.71 12.85 14.48
C ARG A 81 -44.90 13.72 14.87
N LYS A 82 -44.81 15.04 14.72
CA LYS A 82 -45.89 15.98 15.04
C LYS A 82 -47.02 15.98 13.99
N HIS A 83 -46.76 15.50 12.77
CA HIS A 83 -47.71 15.59 11.64
C HIS A 83 -48.23 14.23 11.14
N SER A 84 -47.58 13.10 11.44
CA SER A 84 -47.99 11.78 10.95
C SER A 84 -48.18 10.76 12.08
N PRO A 85 -49.42 10.39 12.46
CA PRO A 85 -49.69 9.35 13.45
C PRO A 85 -49.39 7.92 12.96
N GLU A 86 -49.09 7.70 11.67
CA GLU A 86 -48.74 6.38 11.12
C GLU A 86 -47.34 5.87 11.53
N LEU A 87 -46.47 6.72 12.09
CA LEU A 87 -45.14 6.30 12.56
C LEU A 87 -45.12 5.71 13.97
N GLN A 88 -46.28 5.47 14.60
CA GLN A 88 -46.42 5.10 16.02
C GLN A 88 -46.31 3.57 16.29
N GLY A 89 -45.43 2.86 15.55
CA GLY A 89 -45.16 1.42 15.73
C GLY A 89 -43.94 1.09 16.62
N SER A 90 -43.76 -0.19 16.99
CA SER A 90 -42.75 -0.70 17.95
C SER A 90 -41.28 -0.28 17.67
N VAL A 91 -40.57 0.10 18.73
CA VAL A 91 -39.26 0.78 18.79
C VAL A 91 -38.10 0.02 18.10
N MET A 92 -38.14 -1.32 18.07
CA MET A 92 -37.13 -2.14 17.38
C MET A 92 -37.33 -2.24 15.87
N ASN A 93 -38.57 -2.08 15.38
CA ASN A 93 -38.83 -2.03 13.94
C ASN A 93 -38.55 -0.61 13.40
N GLN A 94 -38.75 0.41 14.24
CA GLN A 94 -38.49 1.81 13.92
C GLN A 94 -37.02 2.11 13.65
N THR A 95 -36.06 1.58 14.41
CA THR A 95 -34.63 1.86 14.19
C THR A 95 -34.10 1.26 12.89
N GLY A 96 -34.53 0.05 12.53
CA GLY A 96 -34.18 -0.59 11.25
C GLY A 96 -34.82 0.12 10.05
N ILE A 97 -36.07 0.56 10.19
CA ILE A 97 -36.77 1.35 9.17
C ILE A 97 -36.17 2.76 9.06
N LEU A 98 -35.79 3.41 10.16
CA LEU A 98 -35.18 4.75 10.15
C LEU A 98 -33.79 4.73 9.49
N LEU A 99 -32.98 3.71 9.78
CA LEU A 99 -31.66 3.52 9.16
C LEU A 99 -31.77 3.16 7.67
N SER A 100 -32.74 2.29 7.33
CA SER A 100 -33.07 1.93 5.95
C SER A 100 -33.58 3.14 5.16
N LEU A 101 -34.50 3.93 5.74
CA LEU A 101 -35.05 5.16 5.16
C LEU A 101 -33.99 6.24 5.01
N ALA A 102 -33.07 6.41 5.97
CA ALA A 102 -31.95 7.34 5.81
C ALA A 102 -31.09 6.96 4.59
N PHE A 103 -30.82 5.66 4.40
CA PHE A 103 -30.05 5.15 3.26
C PHE A 103 -30.82 5.23 1.93
N THR A 104 -32.10 4.81 1.91
CA THR A 104 -32.94 4.85 0.71
C THR A 104 -33.34 6.27 0.32
N ARG A 105 -33.58 7.19 1.26
CA ARG A 105 -33.94 8.60 0.96
C ARG A 105 -32.76 9.41 0.42
N THR A 106 -31.53 9.02 0.74
CA THR A 106 -30.33 9.64 0.16
C THR A 106 -30.14 9.26 -1.32
N PHE A 107 -30.69 8.11 -1.76
CA PHE A 107 -30.50 7.58 -3.12
C PHE A 107 -31.79 7.42 -3.97
N SER A 108 -32.97 7.43 -3.37
CA SER A 108 -34.25 7.22 -4.05
C SER A 108 -35.02 8.53 -4.19
N LYS A 109 -35.44 8.81 -5.42
CA LYS A 109 -36.14 10.02 -5.86
C LYS A 109 -37.60 10.13 -5.39
N ASN A 110 -38.13 9.09 -4.74
CA ASN A 110 -39.55 9.01 -4.38
C ASN A 110 -39.72 9.23 -2.88
N SER A 111 -39.85 10.49 -2.46
CA SER A 111 -40.47 10.81 -1.18
C SER A 111 -41.75 11.59 -1.46
N ASP A 112 -42.86 10.88 -1.54
CA ASP A 112 -44.16 11.52 -1.59
C ASP A 112 -44.36 12.32 -0.29
N GLU A 113 -44.64 13.61 -0.51
CA GLU A 113 -45.10 14.68 0.39
C GLU A 113 -44.50 14.78 1.80
N VAL A 114 -43.40 15.52 1.89
CA VAL A 114 -42.93 16.09 3.17
C VAL A 114 -43.85 17.25 3.57
N HIS A 115 -44.70 17.06 4.59
CA HIS A 115 -45.74 18.04 4.94
C HIS A 115 -45.21 19.37 5.54
N SER A 116 -43.97 19.42 6.05
CA SER A 116 -43.41 20.61 6.73
C SER A 116 -42.26 21.25 5.95
N ASN A 117 -42.34 22.58 5.76
CA ASN A 117 -41.27 23.39 5.15
C ASN A 117 -39.93 23.26 5.91
N LEU A 118 -39.97 23.07 7.23
CA LEU A 118 -38.76 22.87 8.05
C LEU A 118 -38.07 21.55 7.73
N THR A 119 -38.83 20.46 7.59
CA THR A 119 -38.27 19.17 7.19
C THR A 119 -37.66 19.25 5.79
N ARG A 120 -38.30 19.99 4.87
CA ARG A 120 -37.76 20.21 3.52
C ARG A 120 -36.41 20.94 3.57
N MET A 121 -36.31 22.01 4.35
CA MET A 121 -35.04 22.76 4.51
C MET A 121 -33.93 21.89 5.10
N THR A 122 -34.22 21.17 6.19
CA THR A 122 -33.25 20.26 6.84
C THR A 122 -32.82 19.13 5.91
N THR A 123 -33.75 18.55 5.15
CA THR A 123 -33.45 17.48 4.19
C THR A 123 -32.55 17.97 3.05
N VAL A 124 -32.82 19.16 2.49
CA VAL A 124 -31.97 19.76 1.45
C VAL A 124 -30.55 20.01 1.98
N ALA A 125 -30.41 20.56 3.18
CA ALA A 125 -29.10 20.78 3.81
C ALA A 125 -28.36 19.46 4.07
N TRP A 126 -29.06 18.42 4.55
CA TRP A 126 -28.50 17.11 4.80
C TRP A 126 -28.01 16.44 3.51
N ILE A 127 -28.82 16.45 2.44
CA ILE A 127 -28.44 15.91 1.12
C ILE A 127 -27.23 16.67 0.56
N PHE A 128 -27.21 18.00 0.66
CA PHE A 128 -26.08 18.80 0.22
C PHE A 128 -24.78 18.40 0.94
N ALA A 129 -24.82 18.26 2.27
CA ALA A 129 -23.68 17.79 3.05
C ALA A 129 -23.24 16.37 2.66
N ALA A 130 -24.19 15.45 2.46
CA ALA A 130 -23.91 14.08 2.05
C ALA A 130 -23.23 14.01 0.66
N ILE A 131 -23.67 14.84 -0.29
CA ILE A 131 -23.06 14.95 -1.61
C ILE A 131 -21.60 15.40 -1.48
N ILE A 132 -21.33 16.49 -0.75
CA ILE A 132 -19.95 17.01 -0.59
C ILE A 132 -19.04 15.96 0.07
N ILE A 133 -19.49 15.29 1.13
CA ILE A 133 -18.72 14.22 1.78
C ILE A 133 -18.44 13.08 0.80
N GLY A 134 -19.45 12.66 0.01
CA GLY A 134 -19.28 11.61 -1.01
C GLY A 134 -18.30 12.00 -2.13
N GLN A 135 -18.31 13.26 -2.56
CA GLN A 135 -17.36 13.79 -3.55
C GLN A 135 -15.93 13.81 -2.98
N CYS A 136 -15.74 14.28 -1.74
CA CYS A 136 -14.44 14.26 -1.07
C CYS A 136 -13.91 12.83 -0.86
N TYR A 137 -14.78 11.88 -0.52
CA TYR A 137 -14.43 10.47 -0.44
C TYR A 137 -13.92 9.96 -1.79
N THR A 138 -14.67 10.22 -2.86
CA THR A 138 -14.33 9.78 -4.21
C THR A 138 -13.01 10.40 -4.67
N ALA A 139 -12.84 11.71 -4.51
CA ALA A 139 -11.60 12.42 -4.87
C ALA A 139 -10.38 11.89 -4.10
N SER A 140 -10.53 11.62 -2.80
CA SER A 140 -9.46 11.08 -1.97
C SER A 140 -9.11 9.65 -2.37
N LEU A 141 -10.12 8.82 -2.66
CA LEU A 141 -9.93 7.47 -3.16
C LEU A 141 -9.24 7.46 -4.52
N THR A 142 -9.68 8.31 -5.46
CA THR A 142 -9.03 8.47 -6.78
C THR A 142 -7.60 8.95 -6.64
N SER A 143 -7.32 9.92 -5.75
CA SER A 143 -5.95 10.38 -5.48
C SER A 143 -5.07 9.25 -4.95
N MET A 144 -5.57 8.43 -4.03
CA MET A 144 -4.84 7.25 -3.53
C MET A 144 -4.61 6.19 -4.60
N LEU A 145 -5.54 6.00 -5.53
CA LEU A 145 -5.38 5.09 -6.67
C LEU A 145 -4.42 5.64 -7.74
N THR A 146 -4.34 6.97 -7.87
CA THR A 146 -3.48 7.64 -8.87
C THR A 146 -2.03 7.74 -8.38
N ILE A 147 -1.83 8.06 -7.10
CA ILE A 147 -0.50 8.15 -6.50
C ILE A 147 -0.09 6.76 -6.05
N ARG A 148 0.79 6.12 -6.82
CA ARG A 148 1.48 4.89 -6.40
C ARG A 148 2.26 5.18 -5.12
N ARG A 149 1.73 4.81 -3.96
CA ARG A 149 2.45 4.95 -2.68
C ARG A 149 3.46 3.82 -2.56
N LEU A 150 4.72 4.13 -2.85
CA LEU A 150 5.85 3.28 -2.51
C LEU A 150 6.09 3.44 -1.01
N THR A 151 5.43 2.63 -0.18
CA THR A 151 5.62 2.68 1.27
C THR A 151 6.90 1.95 1.64
N PRO A 152 7.88 2.63 2.26
CA PRO A 152 9.09 1.96 2.73
C PRO A 152 8.73 0.91 3.78
N GLN A 153 9.35 -0.27 3.71
CA GLN A 153 9.13 -1.31 4.72
C GLN A 153 9.55 -0.87 6.11
N VAL A 154 10.62 -0.09 6.18
CA VAL A 154 11.18 0.44 7.41
C VAL A 154 11.37 1.93 7.24
N THR A 155 10.79 2.72 8.15
CA THR A 155 10.79 4.18 8.05
C THR A 155 12.01 4.83 8.69
N ASP A 156 12.67 4.15 9.63
CA ASP A 156 13.75 4.73 10.41
C ASP A 156 14.84 3.71 10.78
N TYR A 157 16.07 4.17 10.93
CA TYR A 157 17.23 3.32 11.24
C TYR A 157 17.20 2.79 12.68
N GLU A 158 16.57 3.51 13.60
CA GLU A 158 16.43 3.07 14.99
C GLU A 158 15.65 1.76 15.11
N ALA A 159 14.64 1.58 14.26
CA ALA A 159 13.87 0.33 14.20
C ALA A 159 14.76 -0.85 13.78
N LEU A 160 15.67 -0.65 12.83
CA LEU A 160 16.63 -1.67 12.39
C LEU A 160 17.63 -2.00 13.50
N LYS A 161 18.13 -0.98 14.18
CA LYS A 161 19.06 -1.11 15.30
C LYS A 161 18.44 -1.91 16.45
N ASN A 162 17.23 -1.54 16.88
CA ASN A 162 16.53 -2.20 17.97
C ASN A 162 16.14 -3.66 17.62
N ALA A 163 15.86 -3.94 16.35
CA ALA A 163 15.58 -5.28 15.86
C ALA A 163 16.84 -6.14 15.64
N ASN A 164 18.05 -5.59 15.87
CA ASN A 164 19.33 -6.24 15.58
C ASN A 164 19.39 -6.80 14.14
N ALA A 165 18.86 -6.04 13.18
CA ALA A 165 18.72 -6.45 11.79
C ALA A 165 20.05 -6.36 11.03
N ALA A 166 20.26 -7.26 10.08
CA ALA A 166 21.40 -7.18 9.17
C ALA A 166 21.21 -6.03 8.18
N VAL A 167 22.21 -5.17 8.04
CA VAL A 167 22.19 -4.01 7.14
C VAL A 167 23.39 -4.04 6.19
N GLY A 168 23.13 -3.69 4.94
CA GLY A 168 24.14 -3.56 3.91
C GLY A 168 24.76 -2.17 3.88
N TYR A 169 25.97 -2.05 3.36
CA TYR A 169 26.55 -0.77 2.97
C TYR A 169 27.37 -0.92 1.68
N GLY A 170 27.49 0.18 0.94
CA GLY A 170 28.25 0.22 -0.32
C GLY A 170 29.77 0.24 -0.13
N LYS A 171 30.51 0.48 -1.22
CA LYS A 171 31.98 0.56 -1.19
C LYS A 171 32.46 1.74 -0.34
N GLY A 172 33.00 1.45 0.83
CA GLY A 172 33.69 2.44 1.64
C GLY A 172 33.81 2.01 3.09
N SER A 173 35.06 1.91 3.59
CA SER A 173 35.29 1.63 5.01
C SER A 173 34.83 2.76 5.94
N HIS A 174 34.66 3.98 5.41
CA HIS A 174 34.14 5.12 6.15
C HIS A 174 32.65 4.95 6.47
N VAL A 175 31.86 4.43 5.53
CA VAL A 175 30.43 4.13 5.76
C VAL A 175 30.28 3.10 6.86
N ALA A 176 31.06 2.01 6.81
CA ALA A 176 31.04 0.98 7.86
C ALA A 176 31.30 1.56 9.26
N ARG A 177 32.36 2.37 9.40
CA ARG A 177 32.68 3.05 10.65
C ARG A 177 31.58 4.00 11.09
N TYR A 178 30.98 4.75 10.17
CA TYR A 178 29.87 5.64 10.49
C TYR A 178 28.65 4.87 11.02
N LEU A 179 28.31 3.73 10.40
CA LEU A 179 27.22 2.87 10.86
C LEU A 179 27.50 2.28 12.24
N GLU A 180 28.75 1.90 12.52
CA GLU A 180 29.17 1.32 13.79
C GLU A 180 29.29 2.38 14.90
N ASP A 181 30.12 3.41 14.68
CA ASP A 181 30.50 4.40 15.69
C ASP A 181 29.40 5.43 15.95
N VAL A 182 28.65 5.84 14.92
CA VAL A 182 27.66 6.93 15.02
C VAL A 182 26.23 6.39 15.11
N LEU A 183 25.86 5.45 14.24
CA LEU A 183 24.51 4.88 14.26
C LEU A 183 24.36 3.72 15.25
N GLY A 184 25.47 3.16 15.76
CA GLY A 184 25.46 2.13 16.80
C GLY A 184 25.06 0.73 16.31
N PHE A 185 25.24 0.44 15.02
CA PHE A 185 25.05 -0.91 14.50
C PHE A 185 26.22 -1.81 14.92
N LYS A 186 25.93 -3.08 15.24
CA LYS A 186 26.98 -4.05 15.54
C LYS A 186 27.69 -4.47 14.27
N SER A 187 29.02 -4.56 14.32
CA SER A 187 29.88 -4.99 13.21
C SER A 187 29.45 -6.34 12.59
N GLU A 188 28.98 -7.28 13.41
CA GLU A 188 28.48 -8.60 12.97
C GLU A 188 27.26 -8.54 12.04
N ASN A 189 26.48 -7.46 12.11
CA ASN A 189 25.27 -7.25 11.32
C ASN A 189 25.53 -6.41 10.06
N LEU A 190 26.74 -5.86 9.90
CA LEU A 190 27.12 -5.06 8.75
C LEU A 190 27.61 -5.95 7.61
N ARG A 191 27.05 -5.78 6.42
CA ARG A 191 27.46 -6.52 5.22
C ARG A 191 27.92 -5.56 4.12
N ASN A 192 29.13 -5.79 3.63
CA ASN A 192 29.70 -5.00 2.53
C ASN A 192 29.19 -5.53 1.19
N PHE A 193 28.67 -4.65 0.35
CA PHE A 193 28.28 -4.96 -1.03
C PHE A 193 29.09 -4.13 -2.02
N SER A 194 29.77 -4.81 -2.93
CA SER A 194 30.59 -4.17 -3.97
C SER A 194 29.87 -4.02 -5.31
N SER A 195 28.84 -4.83 -5.55
CA SER A 195 28.01 -4.79 -6.76
C SER A 195 26.59 -4.32 -6.40
N PRO A 196 26.02 -3.37 -7.17
CA PRO A 196 24.61 -2.99 -7.04
C PRO A 196 23.65 -4.19 -7.19
N GLU A 197 23.98 -5.15 -8.06
CA GLU A 197 23.16 -6.33 -8.33
C GLU A 197 23.12 -7.27 -7.13
N GLU A 198 24.27 -7.52 -6.51
CA GLU A 198 24.37 -8.33 -5.29
C GLU A 198 23.56 -7.71 -4.14
N CYS A 199 23.66 -6.38 -4.00
CA CYS A 199 22.88 -5.63 -3.02
C CYS A 199 21.37 -5.76 -3.27
N ALA A 200 20.92 -5.58 -4.51
CA ALA A 200 19.51 -5.71 -4.88
C ALA A 200 18.99 -7.13 -4.58
N TYR A 201 19.78 -8.16 -4.90
CA TYR A 201 19.45 -9.54 -4.59
C TYR A 201 19.32 -9.78 -3.08
N ALA A 202 20.27 -9.25 -2.28
CA ALA A 202 20.26 -9.40 -0.83
C ALA A 202 19.07 -8.70 -0.16
N LEU A 203 18.67 -7.52 -0.64
CA LEU A 203 17.46 -6.82 -0.18
C LEU A 203 16.19 -7.59 -0.55
N LYS A 204 16.12 -8.11 -1.78
CA LYS A 204 14.95 -8.86 -2.26
C LYS A 204 14.74 -10.17 -1.51
N ASN A 205 15.82 -10.89 -1.24
CA ASN A 205 15.79 -12.13 -0.45
C ASN A 205 15.67 -11.91 1.06
N ARG A 206 15.60 -10.66 1.52
CA ARG A 206 15.56 -10.29 2.94
C ARG A 206 16.75 -10.80 3.76
N THR A 207 17.89 -11.01 3.10
CA THR A 207 19.17 -11.28 3.76
C THR A 207 19.64 -10.06 4.54
N ILE A 208 19.32 -8.86 4.02
CA ILE A 208 19.48 -7.57 4.69
C ILE A 208 18.15 -6.83 4.69
N ALA A 209 17.91 -6.04 5.74
CA ALA A 209 16.68 -5.26 5.89
C ALA A 209 16.76 -3.90 5.17
N ALA A 210 17.96 -3.34 5.07
CA ALA A 210 18.23 -2.07 4.40
C ALA A 210 19.68 -2.02 3.91
N VAL A 211 19.96 -1.13 2.96
CA VAL A 211 21.34 -0.78 2.56
C VAL A 211 21.56 0.72 2.73
N PHE A 212 22.74 1.10 3.21
CA PHE A 212 23.18 2.49 3.27
C PHE A 212 24.12 2.79 2.10
N LEU A 213 23.74 3.75 1.27
CA LEU A 213 24.48 4.14 0.07
C LEU A 213 24.63 5.67 0.04
N GLU A 214 25.76 6.13 -0.51
CA GLU A 214 25.94 7.57 -0.76
C GLU A 214 24.87 8.07 -1.74
N THR A 215 24.49 9.33 -1.62
CA THR A 215 23.35 9.94 -2.31
C THR A 215 23.40 9.74 -3.83
N PRO A 216 24.53 9.98 -4.52
CA PRO A 216 24.59 9.78 -5.98
C PRO A 216 24.40 8.32 -6.39
N LEU A 217 24.98 7.39 -5.62
CA LEU A 217 24.82 5.95 -5.85
C LEU A 217 23.39 5.49 -5.56
N THR A 218 22.75 6.08 -4.56
CA THR A 218 21.34 5.83 -4.23
C THR A 218 20.42 6.22 -5.38
N LYS A 219 20.60 7.43 -5.93
CA LYS A 219 19.81 7.90 -7.09
C LYS A 219 19.97 6.97 -8.29
N LEU A 220 21.20 6.52 -8.57
CA LEU A 220 21.47 5.56 -9.64
C LEU A 220 20.83 4.19 -9.38
N PHE A 221 20.93 3.70 -8.15
CA PHE A 221 20.33 2.43 -7.73
C PHE A 221 18.80 2.45 -7.87
N LEU A 222 18.16 3.52 -7.43
CA LEU A 222 16.70 3.70 -7.55
C LEU A 222 16.25 3.91 -9.00
N ALA A 223 17.06 4.55 -9.84
CA ALA A 223 16.76 4.64 -11.28
C ALA A 223 16.73 3.24 -11.93
N LYS A 224 17.67 2.37 -11.55
CA LYS A 224 17.77 0.99 -12.04
C LYS A 224 16.67 0.07 -11.48
N TYR A 225 16.34 0.19 -10.20
CA TYR A 225 15.37 -0.66 -9.48
C TYR A 225 14.17 0.14 -8.98
N CYS A 226 13.49 0.80 -9.92
CA CYS A 226 12.50 1.84 -9.67
C CYS A 226 11.19 1.36 -9.02
N LYS A 227 10.90 0.05 -9.03
CA LYS A 227 9.65 -0.51 -8.47
C LYS A 227 9.89 -1.34 -7.21
N SER A 228 11.10 -1.84 -7.01
CA SER A 228 11.43 -2.76 -5.91
C SER A 228 11.91 -2.06 -4.64
N PHE A 229 12.55 -0.90 -4.75
CA PHE A 229 13.15 -0.20 -3.61
C PHE A 229 12.78 1.28 -3.54
N THR A 230 12.91 1.84 -2.34
CA THR A 230 12.71 3.27 -2.07
C THR A 230 13.64 3.75 -0.96
N THR A 231 13.87 5.04 -0.86
CA THR A 231 14.59 5.65 0.27
C THR A 231 13.69 5.78 1.50
N ALA A 232 14.29 5.64 2.68
CA ALA A 232 13.61 5.84 3.96
C ALA A 232 14.50 6.57 4.97
N GLY A 233 13.87 7.15 5.98
CA GLY A 233 14.57 7.85 7.06
C GLY A 233 15.21 9.18 6.62
N THR A 234 16.10 9.68 7.48
CA THR A 234 16.85 10.91 7.26
C THR A 234 18.11 10.65 6.43
N THR A 235 18.48 11.60 5.57
CA THR A 235 19.81 11.61 4.94
C THR A 235 20.85 12.05 5.97
N PHE A 236 21.83 11.19 6.23
CA PHE A 236 22.95 11.53 7.11
C PHE A 236 23.96 12.35 6.33
N ARG A 237 24.48 13.43 6.92
CA ARG A 237 25.49 14.25 6.27
C ARG A 237 26.82 13.48 6.27
N ASP A 238 27.15 12.94 5.10
CA ASP A 238 28.40 12.26 4.82
C ASP A 238 29.07 12.95 3.62
N GLY A 239 30.40 12.97 3.59
CA GLY A 239 31.17 13.76 2.62
C GLY A 239 30.85 13.36 1.18
N GLY A 240 30.52 14.33 0.34
CA GLY A 240 30.26 14.09 -1.09
C GLY A 240 31.50 13.69 -1.87
N PHE A 241 31.34 13.46 -3.17
CA PHE A 241 32.45 13.12 -4.06
C PHE A 241 33.19 14.35 -4.52
N ALA A 242 34.52 14.28 -4.48
CA ALA A 242 35.40 15.35 -4.93
C ALA A 242 36.56 14.79 -5.74
N PHE A 243 37.12 15.63 -6.61
CA PHE A 243 38.41 15.33 -7.24
C PHE A 243 39.52 15.46 -6.21
N VAL A 244 40.50 14.57 -6.33
CA VAL A 244 41.61 14.46 -5.39
C VAL A 244 42.90 14.85 -6.09
N LEU A 245 43.67 15.72 -5.45
CA LEU A 245 44.98 16.15 -5.91
C LEU A 245 46.05 15.82 -4.87
N PRO A 246 47.32 15.73 -5.28
CA PRO A 246 48.44 15.63 -4.36
C PRO A 246 48.40 16.75 -3.33
N LYS A 247 48.85 16.43 -2.12
CA LYS A 247 48.87 17.39 -1.01
C LYS A 247 49.77 18.59 -1.37
N GLY A 248 49.30 19.81 -1.14
CA GLY A 248 49.98 21.05 -1.50
C GLY A 248 49.91 21.40 -3.00
N SER A 249 49.04 20.77 -3.79
CA SER A 249 48.94 21.04 -5.22
C SER A 249 48.42 22.46 -5.50
N PRO A 250 49.12 23.26 -6.32
CA PRO A 250 48.68 24.62 -6.66
C PRO A 250 47.42 24.64 -7.53
N MET A 251 46.99 23.49 -8.06
CA MET A 251 45.84 23.37 -8.97
C MET A 251 44.49 23.26 -8.25
N VAL A 252 44.48 23.01 -6.93
CA VAL A 252 43.25 22.83 -6.15
C VAL A 252 42.30 24.05 -6.23
N PRO A 253 42.79 25.30 -6.11
CA PRO A 253 41.94 26.49 -6.25
C PRO A 253 41.33 26.63 -7.64
N ASP A 254 42.11 26.34 -8.70
CA ASP A 254 41.67 26.45 -10.08
C ASP A 254 40.59 25.41 -10.40
N PHE A 255 40.80 24.16 -9.97
CA PHE A 255 39.82 23.08 -10.11
C PHE A 255 38.54 23.39 -9.34
N THR A 256 38.68 23.88 -8.11
CA THR A 256 37.53 24.25 -7.27
C THR A 256 36.73 25.38 -7.90
N LYS A 257 37.38 26.44 -8.40
CA LYS A 257 36.73 27.55 -9.10
C LYS A 257 36.03 27.09 -10.38
N ALA A 258 36.68 26.25 -11.17
CA ALA A 258 36.09 25.69 -12.38
C ALA A 258 34.84 24.86 -12.06
N LEU A 259 34.91 24.02 -11.03
CA LEU A 259 33.80 23.17 -10.63
C LEU A 259 32.61 23.98 -10.10
N LEU A 260 32.87 25.02 -9.30
CA LEU A 260 31.83 25.94 -8.83
C LEU A 260 31.15 26.63 -10.02
N ASN A 261 31.90 27.12 -11.01
CA ASN A 261 31.33 27.72 -12.22
C ASN A 261 30.45 26.72 -13.02
N VAL A 262 30.85 25.44 -13.13
CA VAL A 262 30.04 24.40 -13.78
C VAL A 262 28.76 24.09 -12.98
N SER A 263 28.85 24.12 -11.65
CA SER A 263 27.70 23.95 -10.74
C SER A 263 26.71 25.11 -10.85
N GLU A 264 27.20 26.35 -10.77
CA GLU A 264 26.42 27.60 -10.84
C GLU A 264 25.70 27.76 -12.18
N ARG A 265 26.31 27.29 -13.28
CA ARG A 265 25.67 27.26 -14.61
C ARG A 265 24.57 26.19 -14.72
N GLY A 266 24.43 25.30 -13.75
CA GLY A 266 23.48 24.19 -13.78
C GLY A 266 23.91 23.00 -14.64
N THR A 267 25.12 23.03 -15.22
CA THR A 267 25.61 21.96 -16.10
C THR A 267 25.72 20.62 -15.38
N LEU A 268 26.12 20.61 -14.10
CA LEU A 268 26.14 19.38 -13.29
C LEU A 268 24.75 18.75 -13.16
N ARG A 269 23.71 19.57 -12.93
CA ARG A 269 22.32 19.09 -12.83
C ARG A 269 21.83 18.50 -14.14
N ASP A 270 22.19 19.11 -15.26
CA ASP A 270 21.80 18.63 -16.58
C ASP A 270 22.50 17.31 -16.94
N LEU A 271 23.78 17.17 -16.56
CA LEU A 271 24.53 15.91 -16.69
C LEU A 271 23.90 14.81 -15.83
N GLU A 272 23.60 15.10 -14.56
CA GLU A 272 22.93 14.15 -13.66
C GLU A 272 21.60 13.68 -14.24
N LYS A 273 20.75 14.62 -14.70
CA LYS A 273 19.46 14.29 -15.31
C LYS A 273 19.60 13.43 -16.55
N ARG A 274 20.59 13.71 -17.41
CA ARG A 274 20.86 12.92 -18.63
C ARG A 274 21.35 11.50 -18.28
N MET A 275 22.27 11.40 -17.33
CA MET A 275 22.82 10.12 -16.88
C MET A 275 21.72 9.25 -16.24
N LEU A 276 20.96 9.79 -15.29
CA LEU A 276 19.86 9.05 -14.65
C LEU A 276 18.73 8.71 -15.62
N GLY A 277 18.39 9.63 -16.54
CA GLY A 277 17.35 9.40 -17.54
C GLY A 277 17.71 8.36 -18.60
N SER A 278 18.99 8.02 -18.75
CA SER A 278 19.45 6.96 -19.66
C SER A 278 19.37 5.55 -19.05
N VAL A 279 19.13 5.45 -17.74
CA VAL A 279 19.03 4.16 -17.05
C VAL A 279 17.63 3.60 -17.25
N GLU A 280 17.55 2.46 -17.94
CA GLU A 280 16.30 1.70 -18.04
C GLU A 280 16.03 0.97 -16.72
N CYS A 281 14.77 1.04 -16.26
CA CYS A 281 14.36 0.37 -15.05
C CYS A 281 14.24 -1.14 -15.29
N VAL A 282 15.04 -1.94 -14.58
CA VAL A 282 15.23 -3.39 -14.79
C VAL A 282 14.13 -4.23 -14.13
N ASP A 283 13.26 -3.64 -13.31
CA ASP A 283 12.16 -4.32 -12.60
C ASP A 283 10.99 -4.71 -13.54
N GLN A 284 11.28 -5.48 -14.60
CA GLN A 284 10.33 -5.81 -15.65
C GLN A 284 9.59 -7.15 -15.43
N ASP A 285 10.12 -8.12 -14.65
CA ASP A 285 9.59 -9.50 -14.73
C ASP A 285 9.31 -10.27 -13.42
N THR A 286 9.36 -9.68 -12.22
CA THR A 286 9.23 -10.49 -10.97
C THR A 286 8.20 -10.06 -9.95
N ILE A 287 7.50 -8.96 -10.20
CA ILE A 287 6.26 -8.69 -9.48
C ILE A 287 5.24 -8.62 -10.59
N HIS A 288 4.36 -9.62 -10.65
CA HIS A 288 3.15 -9.59 -11.47
C HIS A 288 2.64 -8.16 -11.58
N ASP A 289 2.25 -7.74 -12.77
CA ASP A 289 1.64 -6.45 -13.13
C ASP A 289 0.32 -6.16 -12.38
N GLU A 290 0.32 -6.31 -11.06
CA GLU A 290 -0.77 -6.15 -10.10
C GLU A 290 -0.78 -4.74 -9.50
N TYR A 291 0.07 -3.83 -10.00
CA TYR A 291 0.06 -2.42 -9.60
C TYR A 291 -0.78 -1.53 -10.52
N GLY A 292 -1.29 -2.06 -11.63
CA GLY A 292 -2.14 -1.33 -12.59
C GLY A 292 -3.62 -1.72 -12.57
N SER A 293 -3.94 -2.95 -12.16
CA SER A 293 -5.32 -3.46 -12.10
C SER A 293 -5.79 -3.55 -10.66
N LEU A 294 -7.05 -3.17 -10.40
CA LEU A 294 -7.65 -3.41 -9.09
C LEU A 294 -7.90 -4.92 -8.93
N GLY A 295 -7.07 -5.59 -8.13
CA GLY A 295 -7.19 -7.01 -7.87
C GLY A 295 -8.41 -7.36 -7.02
N LEU A 296 -8.84 -8.62 -7.09
CA LEU A 296 -9.92 -9.19 -6.28
C LEU A 296 -9.65 -9.05 -4.77
N SER A 297 -8.36 -9.02 -4.40
CA SER A 297 -7.85 -8.81 -3.05
C SER A 297 -8.25 -7.45 -2.43
N THR A 298 -8.44 -6.41 -3.25
CA THR A 298 -8.84 -5.08 -2.79
C THR A 298 -10.28 -5.06 -2.28
N PHE A 299 -11.17 -5.77 -2.99
CA PHE A 299 -12.61 -5.78 -2.74
C PHE A 299 -13.10 -7.01 -1.98
N TRP A 300 -12.21 -7.94 -1.63
CA TRP A 300 -12.57 -9.18 -0.94
C TRP A 300 -13.43 -8.96 0.30
N SER A 301 -13.10 -7.95 1.13
CA SER A 301 -13.88 -7.65 2.33
C SER A 301 -15.27 -7.06 2.02
N LEU A 302 -15.44 -6.32 0.92
CA LEU A 302 -16.76 -5.85 0.47
C LEU A 302 -17.63 -7.01 -0.03
N PHE A 303 -17.03 -7.95 -0.78
CA PHE A 303 -17.72 -9.16 -1.22
C PHE A 303 -18.13 -10.03 -0.03
N LEU A 304 -17.25 -10.18 0.96
CA LEU A 304 -17.53 -10.99 2.15
C LEU A 304 -18.62 -10.35 3.03
N LEU A 305 -18.61 -9.01 3.18
CA LEU A 305 -19.65 -8.27 3.90
C LEU A 305 -21.01 -8.40 3.22
N THR A 306 -21.07 -8.18 1.90
CA THR A 306 -22.32 -8.19 1.12
C THR A 306 -22.85 -9.62 0.94
N GLY A 307 -21.96 -10.58 0.65
CA GLY A 307 -22.30 -12.00 0.54
C GLY A 307 -22.76 -12.56 1.88
N GLY A 308 -22.08 -12.21 2.98
CA GLY A 308 -22.47 -12.63 4.33
C GLY A 308 -23.84 -12.09 4.73
N THR A 309 -24.07 -10.78 4.60
CA THR A 309 -25.36 -10.16 4.96
C THR A 309 -26.52 -10.68 4.11
N SER A 310 -26.34 -10.83 2.80
CA SER A 310 -27.39 -11.37 1.92
C SER A 310 -27.69 -12.86 2.21
N THR A 311 -26.67 -13.67 2.49
CA THR A 311 -26.85 -15.08 2.87
C THR A 311 -27.57 -15.22 4.21
N VAL A 312 -27.23 -14.39 5.21
CA VAL A 312 -27.92 -14.39 6.50
C VAL A 312 -29.37 -13.94 6.36
N ALA A 313 -29.64 -12.91 5.54
CA ALA A 313 -31.01 -12.46 5.27
C ALA A 313 -31.83 -13.58 4.59
N LEU A 314 -31.27 -14.25 3.57
CA LEU A 314 -31.92 -15.36 2.89
C LEU A 314 -32.17 -16.54 3.84
N ALA A 315 -31.18 -16.93 4.64
CA ALA A 315 -31.32 -17.99 5.62
C ALA A 315 -32.43 -17.68 6.63
N THR A 316 -32.47 -16.44 7.14
CA THR A 316 -33.49 -15.98 8.09
C THR A 316 -34.88 -16.01 7.45
N TYR A 317 -35.02 -15.54 6.21
CA TYR A 317 -36.27 -15.57 5.45
C TYR A 317 -36.77 -17.00 5.23
N VAL A 318 -35.88 -17.92 4.84
CA VAL A 318 -36.20 -19.34 4.64
C VAL A 318 -36.63 -19.98 5.96
N ILE A 319 -35.92 -19.72 7.05
CA ILE A 319 -36.27 -20.25 8.39
C ILE A 319 -37.65 -19.76 8.83
N ILE A 320 -37.95 -18.47 8.67
CA ILE A 320 -39.26 -17.90 9.01
C ILE A 320 -40.37 -18.49 8.14
N SER A 321 -40.13 -18.61 6.83
CA SER A 321 -41.10 -19.16 5.88
C SER A 321 -41.39 -20.63 6.16
N LEU A 322 -40.35 -21.42 6.47
CA LEU A 322 -40.49 -22.80 6.90
C LEU A 322 -41.27 -22.88 8.21
N ARG A 323 -40.93 -22.08 9.24
CA ARG A 323 -41.69 -22.04 10.50
C ARG A 323 -43.17 -21.74 10.28
N LYS A 324 -43.50 -20.77 9.42
CA LYS A 324 -44.89 -20.46 9.05
C LYS A 324 -45.58 -21.59 8.30
N TYR A 325 -44.88 -22.27 7.39
CA TYR A 325 -45.38 -23.45 6.69
C TYR A 325 -45.67 -24.61 7.66
N TYR A 326 -44.71 -24.96 8.53
CA TYR A 326 -44.86 -26.00 9.57
C TYR A 326 -46.00 -25.70 10.54
N GLN A 327 -46.13 -24.44 10.96
CA GLN A 327 -47.21 -24.00 11.84
C GLN A 327 -48.59 -24.03 11.18
N ARG A 328 -48.64 -24.00 9.83
CA ARG A 328 -49.88 -24.07 9.04
C ARG A 328 -50.31 -25.50 8.73
N GLU A 329 -49.36 -26.43 8.52
CA GLU A 329 -49.68 -27.84 8.24
C GLU A 329 -49.76 -28.73 9.50
N GLY A 330 -49.30 -28.27 10.66
CA GLY A 330 -49.38 -29.06 11.90
C GLY A 330 -48.49 -30.32 11.89
N VAL A 331 -47.55 -30.43 10.96
CA VAL A 331 -46.67 -31.58 10.79
C VAL A 331 -45.36 -31.38 11.56
N SER A 332 -44.93 -32.40 12.30
CA SER A 332 -43.68 -32.42 13.06
C SER A 332 -42.44 -32.24 12.14
N PRO A 333 -41.41 -31.47 12.55
CA PRO A 333 -40.21 -31.24 11.74
C PRO A 333 -39.40 -32.52 11.44
N ILE A 334 -39.65 -33.61 12.17
CA ILE A 334 -38.90 -34.87 12.08
C ILE A 334 -39.34 -35.71 10.86
N THR A 335 -40.61 -35.66 10.47
CA THR A 335 -41.14 -36.47 9.35
C THR A 335 -40.61 -35.98 8.00
N ILE A 336 -40.47 -34.67 7.80
CA ILE A 336 -40.01 -34.12 6.50
C ILE A 336 -38.49 -34.26 6.32
N ILE A 337 -37.66 -34.16 7.38
CA ILE A 337 -36.23 -34.48 7.26
C ILE A 337 -36.05 -35.95 6.82
N SER A 338 -36.92 -36.84 7.31
CA SER A 338 -36.94 -38.24 6.89
C SER A 338 -37.38 -38.42 5.43
N ASP A 339 -38.34 -37.62 4.95
CA ASP A 339 -38.83 -37.69 3.57
C ASP A 339 -37.88 -37.02 2.56
N ILE A 340 -37.22 -35.91 2.91
CA ILE A 340 -36.15 -35.31 2.11
C ILE A 340 -34.96 -36.27 2.05
N ARG A 341 -34.58 -36.90 3.17
CA ARG A 341 -33.52 -37.92 3.19
C ARG A 341 -33.91 -39.12 2.34
N LYS A 342 -35.16 -39.60 2.38
CA LYS A 342 -35.66 -40.67 1.51
C LYS A 342 -35.66 -40.25 0.03
N TYR A 343 -36.09 -39.02 -0.29
CA TYR A 343 -36.11 -38.50 -1.65
C TYR A 343 -34.69 -38.38 -2.24
N ILE A 344 -33.74 -37.85 -1.47
CA ILE A 344 -32.32 -37.77 -1.87
C ILE A 344 -31.73 -39.17 -2.04
N THR A 345 -32.02 -40.10 -1.12
CA THR A 345 -31.52 -41.49 -1.19
C THR A 345 -32.10 -42.25 -2.39
N TYR A 346 -33.38 -42.03 -2.69
CA TYR A 346 -34.05 -42.61 -3.87
C TYR A 346 -33.47 -42.05 -5.18
N ARG A 347 -33.24 -40.73 -5.26
CA ARG A 347 -32.63 -40.09 -6.44
C ARG A 347 -31.19 -40.59 -6.67
N ARG A 348 -30.43 -40.79 -5.59
CA ARG A 348 -29.06 -41.35 -5.65
C ARG A 348 -29.06 -42.80 -6.15
N LYS A 349 -30.00 -43.64 -5.69
CA LYS A 349 -30.18 -45.03 -6.21
C LYS A 349 -30.59 -45.08 -7.68
N ARG A 350 -31.44 -44.15 -8.14
CA ARG A 350 -31.88 -44.07 -9.55
C ARG A 350 -30.74 -43.64 -10.48
N LEU A 351 -29.88 -42.72 -10.04
CA LEU A 351 -28.67 -42.34 -10.78
C LEU A 351 -27.66 -43.49 -10.85
N SER A 352 -27.51 -44.28 -9.78
CA SER A 352 -26.62 -45.45 -9.79
C SER A 352 -27.08 -46.56 -10.74
N ARG A 353 -28.39 -46.83 -10.85
CA ARG A 353 -28.92 -47.82 -11.82
C ARG A 353 -28.65 -47.41 -13.27
N LYS A 354 -28.76 -46.12 -13.56
CA LYS A 354 -28.55 -45.57 -14.91
C LYS A 354 -27.10 -45.67 -15.38
N VAL A 355 -26.14 -45.78 -14.45
CA VAL A 355 -24.71 -45.98 -14.74
C VAL A 355 -24.42 -47.45 -15.01
N SER A 356 -25.03 -48.38 -14.27
CA SER A 356 -24.89 -49.82 -14.54
C SER A 356 -25.53 -50.28 -15.85
N ASP A 357 -26.56 -49.56 -16.36
CA ASP A 357 -27.18 -49.88 -17.66
C ASP A 357 -26.32 -49.42 -18.86
N LEU A 358 -25.29 -48.60 -18.65
CA LEU A 358 -24.35 -48.14 -19.68
C LEU A 358 -23.10 -49.05 -19.82
N GLU A 359 -22.91 -49.99 -18.88
CA GLU A 359 -21.70 -50.81 -18.78
C GLU A 359 -21.94 -52.29 -19.12
N SER A 360 -23.09 -52.61 -19.73
CA SER A 360 -23.36 -53.94 -20.32
C SER A 360 -23.02 -53.92 -21.82
N PRO A 361 -21.92 -54.55 -22.27
CA PRO A 361 -21.60 -54.67 -23.69
C PRO A 361 -22.45 -55.77 -24.33
N ASN A 362 -23.28 -55.42 -25.31
CA ASN A 362 -23.86 -56.40 -26.22
C ASN A 362 -22.76 -56.93 -27.15
N THR A 363 -22.20 -58.07 -26.77
CA THR A 363 -21.69 -59.12 -27.66
C THR A 363 -22.82 -59.68 -28.55
N LEU A 364 -22.43 -60.17 -29.74
CA LEU A 364 -23.19 -60.94 -30.76
C LEU A 364 -24.03 -60.08 -31.74
N GLU A 365 -24.07 -60.31 -33.07
CA GLU A 365 -23.33 -61.13 -34.04
C GLU A 365 -23.92 -60.80 -35.44
N MET A 366 -23.24 -61.22 -36.52
CA MET A 366 -23.70 -61.34 -37.93
C MET A 366 -23.91 -60.02 -38.69
N THR A 367 -23.29 -59.77 -39.85
CA THR A 367 -22.99 -60.64 -41.02
C THR A 367 -21.92 -59.97 -41.88
#